data_AF-A0A845F7Q0-F1
#
_entry.id   AF-A0A845F7Q0-F1
#
_cell.length_a   1.000
_cell.length_b   1.000
_cell.length_c   1.000
_cell.angle_alpha   90.00
_cell.angle_beta   90.00
_cell.angle_gamma   90.00
#
_symmetry.space_group_name_H-M   'P 1'
#
loop_
_entity.id
_entity.type
_entity.pdbx_description
1 polymer ?
#
loop_
_entity_poly.entity_id
_entity_poly.type
_entity_poly.pdbx_seq_one_letter_code
_entity_poly.pdbx_strand_id
1 'polypeptide(L)' 'MTKLADLLEVIHALSYTHGATFEELEHIRQHRRKERGAFHNRTMLLDIEDE' A
#
# COMPACT_ATOMS: atom_id res chain seq x y z
N MET A 1 10.19 -6.54 -14.94
CA MET A 1 10.19 -7.34 -13.70
C MET A 1 11.18 -6.79 -12.69
N THR A 2 12.47 -6.66 -13.02
CA THR A 2 13.49 -6.06 -12.13
C THR A 2 13.07 -4.71 -11.54
N LYS A 3 12.71 -3.74 -12.38
CA LYS A 3 12.26 -2.41 -11.93
C LYS A 3 11.04 -2.42 -10.98
N LEU A 4 10.17 -3.42 -11.09
CA LEU A 4 9.02 -3.57 -10.18
C LEU A 4 9.43 -4.20 -8.85
N ALA A 5 10.40 -5.13 -8.88
CA ALA A 5 11.01 -5.66 -7.68
C ALA A 5 11.80 -4.57 -6.94
N ASP A 6 12.52 -3.70 -7.66
CA ASP A 6 13.24 -2.57 -7.06
C ASP A 6 12.26 -1.60 -6.34
N LEU A 7 11.11 -1.32 -6.96
CA LEU A 7 10.06 -0.52 -6.31
C LEU A 7 9.44 -1.23 -5.10
N LEU A 8 9.26 -2.54 -5.18
CA LEU A 8 8.75 -3.34 -4.06
C LEU A 8 9.74 -3.30 -2.88
N GLU A 9 11.04 -3.42 -3.14
CA GLU A 9 12.09 -3.34 -2.12
C GLU A 9 12.05 -2.00 -1.37
N VAL A 10 11.84 -0.89 -2.09
CA VAL A 10 11.68 0.43 -1.47
C VAL A 10 10.44 0.47 -0.55
N ILE A 11 9.32 -0.13 -0.97
CA ILE A 11 8.10 -0.19 -0.15
C ILE A 11 8.33 -1.02 1.12
N HIS A 12 9.03 -2.16 1.01
CA HIS A 12 9.43 -2.98 2.17
C HIS A 12 10.31 -2.17 3.14
N ALA A 13 11.34 -1.48 2.63
CA ALA A 13 12.19 -0.65 3.48
C ALA A 13 11.38 0.43 4.23
N LEU A 14 10.43 1.08 3.53
CA LEU A 14 9.59 2.11 4.11
C LEU A 14 8.63 1.58 5.19
N SER A 15 8.08 0.36 5.05
CA SER A 15 7.20 -0.20 6.09
C SER A 15 7.92 -0.30 7.43
N TYR A 16 9.16 -0.80 7.43
CA TYR A 16 9.97 -0.91 8.65
C TYR A 16 10.30 0.45 9.26
N THR A 17 10.57 1.48 8.44
CA THR A 17 10.82 2.85 8.97
C THR A 17 9.61 3.45 9.67
N HIS A 18 8.39 3.01 9.33
CA HIS A 18 7.15 3.42 9.98
C HIS A 18 6.68 2.45 11.07
N GLY A 19 7.54 1.51 11.49
CA GLY A 19 7.24 0.55 12.56
C GLY A 19 6.25 -0.55 12.18
N ALA A 20 5.96 -0.74 10.88
CA ALA A 20 5.05 -1.76 10.38
C ALA A 20 5.81 -2.89 9.67
N THR A 21 5.31 -4.12 9.83
CA THR A 21 5.74 -5.25 9.01
C THR A 21 5.14 -5.15 7.60
N PHE A 22 5.76 -5.85 6.65
CA PHE A 22 5.21 -5.90 5.29
C PHE A 22 3.85 -6.60 5.26
N GLU A 23 3.65 -7.59 6.14
CA GLU A 23 2.41 -8.33 6.31
C GLU A 23 1.26 -7.41 6.77
N GLU A 24 1.52 -6.51 7.73
CA GLU A 24 0.54 -5.51 8.18
C GLU A 24 0.21 -4.52 7.06
N LEU A 25 1.23 -4.05 6.32
CA LEU A 25 1.02 -3.18 5.16
C LEU A 25 0.15 -3.85 4.09
N GLU A 26 0.41 -5.10 3.79
CA GLU A 26 -0.38 -5.87 2.82
C GLU A 26 -1.81 -6.10 3.31
N HIS A 27 -2.01 -6.37 4.60
CA HIS A 27 -3.34 -6.48 5.20
C HIS A 27 -4.14 -5.17 5.03
N ILE A 28 -3.53 -4.01 5.31
CA ILE A 28 -4.14 -2.69 5.12
C ILE A 28 -4.46 -2.44 3.64
N ARG A 29 -3.53 -2.75 2.72
CA ARG A 29 -3.72 -2.59 1.28
C ARG A 29 -4.91 -3.42 0.76
N GLN A 30 -5.06 -4.65 1.25
CA GLN A 30 -6.17 -5.54 0.88
C GLN A 30 -7.50 -5.06 1.44
N HIS A 31 -7.52 -4.52 2.66
CA HIS A 31 -8.72 -3.90 3.22
C HIS A 31 -9.17 -2.70 2.38
N ARG A 32 -8.26 -1.75 2.11
CA ARG A 32 -8.52 -0.60 1.24
C ARG A 32 -8.94 -1.02 -0.18
N ARG A 33 -8.40 -2.12 -0.71
CA ARG A 33 -8.84 -2.68 -2.01
C ARG A 33 -10.28 -3.17 -1.97
N LYS A 34 -10.72 -3.82 -0.89
CA LYS A 34 -12.11 -4.29 -0.74
C LYS A 34 -13.07 -3.12 -0.60
N GLU A 35 -12.70 -2.11 0.18
CA GLU A 35 -13.54 -0.93 0.43
C GLU A 35 -13.57 0.04 -0.77
N ARG A 36 -12.42 0.25 -1.40
CA ARG A 36 -12.19 1.31 -2.40
C ARG A 36 -11.79 0.77 -3.78
N GLY A 37 -12.09 -0.49 -4.09
CA GLY A 37 -11.93 -1.07 -5.43
C GLY A 37 -10.51 -1.21 -5.99
N ALA A 38 -9.47 -0.79 -5.26
CA ALA A 38 -8.08 -0.69 -5.72
C ALA A 38 -7.88 0.13 -7.02
N PHE A 39 -6.62 0.23 -7.44
CA PHE A 39 -6.22 1.00 -8.62
C PHE A 39 -6.81 0.51 -9.96
N HIS A 40 -7.34 -0.71 -10.04
CA HIS A 40 -7.89 -1.24 -11.29
C HIS A 40 -9.26 -0.65 -11.63
N ASN A 41 -10.07 -0.30 -10.62
CA ASN A 41 -11.46 0.15 -10.81
C ASN A 41 -11.63 1.68 -10.76
N ARG A 42 -10.56 2.47 -10.94
CA ARG A 42 -10.57 3.96 -10.88
C ARG A 42 -11.26 4.54 -9.64
N THR A 43 -11.38 3.79 -8.54
CA THR A 43 -11.98 4.31 -7.32
C THR A 43 -10.89 5.09 -6.58
N MET A 44 -10.92 6.41 -6.76
CA MET A 44 -10.02 7.34 -6.07
C MET A 44 -10.24 7.25 -4.55
N LEU A 45 -9.14 7.38 -3.81
CA LEU A 45 -9.13 7.52 -2.36
C LEU A 45 -9.92 8.81 -2.01
N LEU A 46 -11.15 8.67 -1.51
CA LEU A 46 -12.06 9.80 -1.24
C LEU A 46 -11.85 10.48 0.11
N ASP A 47 -10.92 9.99 0.95
CA ASP A 47 -10.58 10.70 2.17
C ASP A 47 -9.15 10.38 2.63
N ILE A 48 -8.41 11.46 2.85
CA ILE A 48 -7.20 11.51 3.67
C ILE A 48 -7.62 12.39 4.85
N GLU A 49 -7.82 11.81 6.03
CA GLU A 49 -7.71 12.62 7.24
C GLU A 49 -6.22 12.93 7.39
N ASP A 50 -5.87 14.21 7.22
CA ASP A 50 -4.53 14.72 7.47
C ASP A 50 -4.21 14.57 8.97
N GLU A 51 -3.18 13.79 9.31
CA GLU A 51 -2.43 13.95 10.57
C GLU A 51 -1.15 14.76 10.33
#